data_AF-A0A7S0SA50-F1
#
_entry.id   AF-A0A7S0SA50-F1
#
_cell.length_a   1.000
_cell.length_b   1.000
_cell.length_c   1.000
_cell.angle_alpha   90.00
_cell.angle_beta   90.00
_cell.angle_gamma   90.00
#
_symmetry.space_group_name_H-M   'P 1'
#
loop_
_entity.id
_entity.type
_entity.pdbx_description
1 polymer ?
#
loop_
_entity_poly.entity_id
_entity_poly.type
_entity_poly.pdbx_seq_one_letter_code
_entity_poly.pdbx_strand_id
1 'polypeptide(L)'
;MSGGGDIQALVNYYARAGYARHIQTVCVEVLRKRTGDPTLQFWRTFGMILEGSYSEAIMQLEGLMGNREIELACVAACIHAHKMAKVVDEESVGDLEERMESEESGASEHALVQCATFYALVGGAEAWRAQSMAERVLQMSPNHRQARTLLGWIELGGGSGGGDDGRKVRRDGRILQPGG
;
A
#
# COMPACT_ATOMS: atom_id res chain seq x y z
N MET A 1 3.59 19.37 -17.99
CA MET A 1 3.69 17.90 -18.01
C MET A 1 3.02 17.37 -16.76
N SER A 2 2.00 16.54 -16.90
CA SER A 2 1.10 16.11 -15.83
C SER A 2 1.79 15.14 -14.84
N GLY A 3 2.61 15.67 -13.93
CA GLY A 3 3.48 14.90 -13.02
C GLY A 3 2.77 14.13 -11.90
N GLY A 4 1.55 13.62 -12.11
CA GLY A 4 0.88 12.71 -11.18
C GLY A 4 1.19 11.23 -11.46
N GLY A 5 1.21 10.84 -12.75
CA GLY A 5 1.53 9.47 -13.15
C GLY A 5 2.97 9.07 -12.86
N ASP A 6 3.90 10.02 -12.97
CA ASP A 6 5.34 9.78 -12.75
C ASP A 6 5.64 9.42 -11.30
N ILE A 7 4.89 9.99 -10.35
CA ILE A 7 5.15 9.77 -8.92
C ILE A 7 4.67 8.40 -8.47
N GLN A 8 3.47 7.96 -8.91
CA GLN A 8 3.01 6.61 -8.60
C GLN A 8 3.99 5.54 -9.13
N ALA A 9 4.56 5.75 -10.32
CA ALA A 9 5.57 4.85 -10.87
C ALA A 9 6.84 4.80 -10.00
N LEU A 10 7.32 5.95 -9.53
CA LEU A 10 8.47 6.03 -8.61
C LEU A 10 8.17 5.37 -7.26
N VAL A 11 7.00 5.61 -6.68
CA VAL A 11 6.58 4.96 -5.43
C VAL A 11 6.55 3.45 -5.60
N ASN A 12 5.93 2.94 -6.67
CA ASN A 12 5.87 1.51 -6.97
C ASN A 12 7.27 0.90 -7.14
N TYR A 13 8.17 1.60 -7.85
CA TYR A 13 9.55 1.15 -8.05
C TYR A 13 10.32 1.10 -6.73
N TYR A 14 10.30 2.18 -5.95
CA TYR A 14 11.01 2.26 -4.68
C TYR A 14 10.45 1.28 -3.65
N ALA A 15 9.14 1.06 -3.60
CA ALA A 15 8.52 0.08 -2.72
C ALA A 15 9.01 -1.33 -3.03
N ARG A 16 8.99 -1.73 -4.31
CA ARG A 16 9.46 -3.06 -4.74
C ARG A 16 10.96 -3.26 -4.53
N ALA A 17 11.75 -2.18 -4.62
CA ALA A 17 13.19 -2.20 -4.35
C ALA A 17 13.55 -2.13 -2.85
N GLY A 18 12.57 -1.91 -1.96
CA GLY A 18 12.81 -1.77 -0.51
C GLY A 18 13.34 -0.40 -0.09
N TYR A 19 13.18 0.63 -0.92
CA TYR A 19 13.69 1.99 -0.69
C TYR A 19 12.64 2.90 -0.03
N ALA A 20 12.19 2.52 1.17
CA ALA A 20 11.13 3.20 1.91
C ALA A 20 11.36 4.72 2.10
N ARG A 21 12.60 5.12 2.41
CA ARG A 21 12.95 6.54 2.58
C ARG A 21 12.83 7.35 1.28
N HIS A 22 13.13 6.74 0.13
CA HIS A 22 13.02 7.41 -1.16
C HIS A 22 11.56 7.70 -1.52
N ILE A 23 10.64 6.83 -1.13
CA ILE A 23 9.18 7.06 -1.23
C ILE A 23 8.82 8.34 -0.47
N GLN A 24 9.26 8.45 0.79
CA GLN A 24 8.96 9.63 1.61
C GLN A 24 9.56 10.90 0.99
N THR A 25 10.83 10.86 0.56
CA THR A 25 11.51 12.01 -0.06
C THR A 25 10.77 12.49 -1.31
N VAL A 26 10.46 11.59 -2.25
CA VAL A 26 9.80 11.98 -3.50
C VAL A 26 8.40 12.53 -3.25
N CYS A 27 7.63 11.93 -2.33
CA CYS A 27 6.32 12.45 -1.96
C CYS A 27 6.41 13.85 -1.33
N VAL A 28 7.36 14.08 -0.41
CA VAL A 28 7.59 15.39 0.22
C VAL A 28 7.97 16.46 -0.81
N GLU A 29 8.85 16.13 -1.76
CA GLU A 29 9.26 17.06 -2.82
C GLU A 29 8.10 17.52 -3.69
N VAL A 30 7.17 16.61 -4.00
CA VAL A 30 5.98 16.92 -4.81
C VAL A 30 4.93 17.65 -3.97
N LEU A 31 4.76 17.29 -2.70
CA LEU A 31 3.86 17.97 -1.77
C LEU A 31 4.23 19.45 -1.59
N ARG A 32 5.50 19.85 -1.74
CA ARG A 32 5.90 21.27 -1.79
C ARG A 32 5.24 22.06 -2.94
N LYS A 33 4.87 21.37 -4.02
CA LYS A 33 4.21 21.94 -5.21
C LYS A 33 2.71 21.68 -5.23
N ARG A 34 2.26 20.60 -4.57
CA ARG A 34 0.87 20.14 -4.48
C ARG A 34 0.48 19.97 -3.01
N THR A 35 0.45 21.08 -2.30
CA THR A 35 0.15 21.08 -0.87
C THR A 35 -1.23 20.49 -0.62
N GLY A 36 -1.32 19.56 0.33
CA GLY A 36 -2.60 18.96 0.73
C GLY A 36 -3.10 17.83 -0.17
N ASP A 37 -2.31 17.35 -1.15
CA ASP A 37 -2.67 16.18 -1.95
C ASP A 37 -2.77 14.92 -1.04
N PRO A 38 -3.96 14.32 -0.89
CA PRO A 38 -4.20 13.22 0.04
C PRO A 38 -3.50 11.92 -0.42
N THR A 39 -3.45 11.66 -1.73
CA THR A 39 -2.79 10.47 -2.29
C THR A 39 -1.29 10.52 -2.05
N LEU A 40 -0.67 11.70 -2.21
CA LEU A 40 0.76 11.86 -1.91
C LEU A 40 1.07 11.74 -0.41
N GLN A 41 0.17 12.22 0.46
CA GLN A 41 0.31 12.05 1.90
C GLN A 41 0.19 10.57 2.29
N PHE A 42 -0.79 9.85 1.73
CA PHE A 42 -0.93 8.41 1.92
C PHE A 42 0.35 7.66 1.54
N TRP A 43 0.89 7.88 0.34
CA TRP A 43 2.11 7.17 -0.09
C TRP A 43 3.37 7.56 0.69
N ARG A 44 3.45 8.80 1.17
CA ARG A 44 4.49 9.18 2.14
C ARG A 44 4.37 8.35 3.42
N THR A 45 3.16 8.24 3.97
CA THR A 45 2.89 7.47 5.19
C THR A 45 3.13 5.98 4.98
N PHE A 46 2.84 5.43 3.79
CA PHE A 46 3.23 4.06 3.44
C PHE A 46 4.75 3.83 3.55
N GLY A 47 5.55 4.82 3.17
CA GLY A 47 7.00 4.78 3.40
C GLY A 47 7.39 4.68 4.88
N MET A 48 6.59 5.22 5.80
CA MET A 48 6.80 5.08 7.25
C MET A 48 6.45 3.67 7.74
N ILE A 49 5.38 3.08 7.20
CA ILE A 49 4.98 1.69 7.49
C ILE A 49 6.10 0.73 7.10
N LEU A 50 6.71 0.92 5.92
CA LEU A 50 7.84 0.10 5.46
C LEU A 50 9.11 0.27 6.32
N GLU A 51 9.30 1.41 7.00
CA GLU A 51 10.39 1.62 7.97
C GLU A 51 10.07 1.08 9.37
N GLY A 52 8.84 0.59 9.61
CA GLY A 52 8.40 0.08 10.91
C GLY A 52 7.90 1.15 11.89
N SER A 53 7.70 2.39 11.41
CA SER A 53 7.20 3.51 12.22
C SER A 53 5.67 3.46 12.36
N TYR A 54 5.13 2.35 12.88
CA TYR A 54 3.70 2.05 12.84
C TYR A 54 2.83 3.06 13.62
N SER A 55 3.23 3.46 14.83
CA SER A 55 2.42 4.39 15.65
C SER A 55 2.30 5.78 15.01
N GLU A 56 3.38 6.29 14.42
CA GLU A 56 3.33 7.56 13.68
C GLU A 56 2.50 7.40 12.41
N ALA A 57 2.64 6.28 11.70
CA ALA A 57 1.87 6.00 10.50
C ALA A 57 0.36 5.95 10.80
N ILE A 58 -0.06 5.27 11.86
CA ILE A 58 -1.47 5.20 12.29
C ILE A 58 -2.06 6.61 12.47
N MET A 59 -1.40 7.46 13.26
CA MET A 59 -1.86 8.84 13.50
C MET A 59 -2.00 9.65 12.20
N GLN A 60 -1.05 9.48 11.26
CA GLN A 60 -1.11 10.15 9.96
C GLN A 60 -2.24 9.58 9.08
N LEU A 61 -2.48 8.28 9.11
CA LEU A 61 -3.55 7.63 8.33
C LEU A 61 -4.93 8.05 8.84
N GLU A 62 -5.13 8.07 10.15
CA GLU A 62 -6.38 8.54 10.78
C GLU A 62 -6.68 9.99 10.40
N GLY A 63 -5.66 10.86 10.36
CA GLY A 63 -5.83 12.25 9.90
C GLY A 63 -6.17 12.39 8.42
N LEU A 64 -5.93 11.36 7.61
CA LEU A 64 -6.28 11.31 6.19
C LEU A 64 -7.65 10.66 5.93
N MET A 65 -8.22 9.97 6.91
CA MET A 65 -9.55 9.40 6.81
C MET A 65 -10.61 10.51 6.66
N GLY A 66 -11.70 10.18 5.98
CA GLY A 66 -12.74 11.10 5.49
C GLY A 66 -12.57 11.51 4.03
N ASN A 67 -11.42 11.22 3.40
CA ASN A 67 -11.21 11.49 1.98
C ASN A 67 -11.52 10.26 1.12
N ARG A 68 -12.67 10.30 0.42
CA ARG A 68 -13.19 9.18 -0.39
C ARG A 68 -12.21 8.58 -1.41
N GLU A 69 -11.26 9.36 -1.91
CA GLU A 69 -10.29 8.90 -2.93
C GLU A 69 -9.20 7.99 -2.35
N ILE A 70 -8.94 8.07 -1.05
CA ILE A 70 -7.88 7.30 -0.37
C ILE A 70 -8.38 6.56 0.88
N GLU A 71 -9.64 6.78 1.28
CA GLU A 71 -10.25 6.24 2.49
C GLU A 71 -9.97 4.75 2.66
N LEU A 72 -10.29 3.98 1.63
CA LEU A 72 -10.14 2.54 1.63
C LEU A 72 -8.68 2.11 1.84
N ALA A 73 -7.74 2.83 1.20
CA ALA A 73 -6.32 2.58 1.33
C ALA A 73 -5.80 2.97 2.73
N CYS A 74 -6.31 4.07 3.31
CA CYS A 74 -5.99 4.49 4.66
C CYS A 74 -6.44 3.48 5.70
N VAL A 75 -7.69 3.00 5.61
CA VAL A 75 -8.22 1.97 6.51
C VAL A 75 -7.38 0.69 6.38
N ALA A 76 -7.06 0.25 5.15
CA ALA A 76 -6.23 -0.93 4.89
C ALA A 76 -4.85 -0.82 5.54
N ALA A 77 -4.20 0.32 5.33
CA ALA A 77 -2.88 0.60 5.86
C ALA A 77 -2.90 0.72 7.39
N CYS A 78 -3.99 1.23 7.97
CA CYS A 78 -4.14 1.37 9.40
C CYS A 78 -4.27 0.00 10.07
N ILE A 79 -5.15 -0.87 9.54
CA ILE A 79 -5.28 -2.28 9.98
C ILE A 79 -3.92 -2.98 9.92
N HIS A 80 -3.20 -2.84 8.80
CA HIS A 80 -1.88 -3.43 8.66
C HIS A 80 -0.91 -2.90 9.71
N ALA A 81 -0.84 -1.58 9.91
CA ALA A 81 0.05 -0.96 10.88
C ALA A 81 -0.27 -1.40 12.33
N HIS A 82 -1.55 -1.49 12.71
CA HIS A 82 -1.97 -2.02 14.01
C HIS A 82 -1.53 -3.47 14.20
N LYS A 83 -1.76 -4.34 13.21
CA LYS A 83 -1.37 -5.75 13.25
C LYS A 83 0.15 -5.95 13.34
N MET A 84 0.94 -5.01 12.81
CA MET A 84 2.41 -5.04 12.87
C MET A 84 3.00 -4.35 14.10
N ALA A 85 2.20 -3.55 14.83
CA ALA A 85 2.65 -2.88 16.04
C ALA A 85 3.00 -3.88 17.13
N LYS A 86 3.88 -3.47 18.07
CA LYS A 86 4.33 -4.32 19.18
C LYS A 86 3.18 -4.75 20.09
N VAL A 87 2.19 -3.88 20.25
CA VAL A 87 0.96 -4.13 21.00
C VAL A 87 -0.17 -3.93 20.01
N VAL A 88 -0.89 -5.01 19.72
CA VAL A 88 -2.05 -4.98 18.83
C VAL A 88 -3.26 -4.56 19.65
N ASP A 89 -3.94 -3.53 19.16
CA ASP A 89 -5.24 -3.11 19.66
C ASP A 89 -6.32 -3.83 18.85
N GLU A 90 -6.78 -4.97 19.35
CA GLU A 90 -7.74 -5.83 18.65
C GLU A 90 -9.12 -5.16 18.48
N GLU A 91 -9.50 -4.26 19.40
CA GLU A 91 -10.74 -3.49 19.31
C GLU A 91 -10.65 -2.50 18.14
N SER A 92 -9.59 -1.71 18.09
CA SER A 92 -9.34 -0.78 16.97
C SER A 92 -9.23 -1.52 15.63
N VAL A 93 -8.62 -2.70 15.59
CA VAL A 93 -8.55 -3.53 14.38
C VAL A 93 -9.94 -3.98 13.94
N GLY A 94 -10.78 -4.45 14.87
CA GLY A 94 -12.16 -4.86 14.57
C GLY A 94 -13.00 -3.73 13.99
N ASP A 95 -12.96 -2.55 14.62
CA ASP A 95 -13.69 -1.36 14.14
C ASP A 95 -13.24 -0.94 12.73
N LEU A 96 -11.94 -1.00 12.46
CA LEU A 96 -11.38 -0.69 11.15
C LEU A 96 -11.76 -1.74 10.09
N GLU A 97 -11.85 -3.03 10.47
CA GLU A 97 -12.30 -4.09 9.56
C GLU A 97 -13.78 -3.92 9.18
N GLU A 98 -14.65 -3.57 10.12
CA GLU A 98 -16.05 -3.23 9.83
C GLU A 98 -16.14 -2.01 8.90
N ARG A 99 -15.34 -0.96 9.17
CA ARG A 99 -15.26 0.21 8.31
C ARG A 99 -14.78 -0.12 6.89
N MET A 100 -13.79 -1.00 6.76
CA MET A 100 -13.29 -1.47 5.46
C MET A 100 -14.42 -2.09 4.63
N GLU A 101 -15.21 -2.99 5.22
CA GLU A 101 -16.31 -3.66 4.51
C GLU A 101 -17.38 -2.66 4.03
N SER A 102 -17.72 -1.69 4.88
CA SER A 102 -18.66 -0.62 4.54
C SER A 102 -18.15 0.25 3.38
N GLU A 103 -16.93 0.77 3.49
CA GLU A 103 -16.34 1.70 2.51
C GLU A 103 -16.04 1.01 1.17
N GLU A 104 -15.66 -0.28 1.18
CA GLU A 104 -15.38 -1.04 -0.04
C GLU A 104 -16.60 -1.14 -0.96
N SER A 105 -17.81 -1.22 -0.40
CA SER A 105 -19.05 -1.35 -1.18
C SER A 105 -19.29 -0.16 -2.11
N GLY A 106 -18.97 1.06 -1.66
CA GLY A 106 -19.18 2.32 -2.37
C GLY A 106 -17.93 2.95 -2.99
N ALA A 107 -16.78 2.29 -2.90
CA ALA A 107 -15.50 2.83 -3.32
C ALA A 107 -15.44 3.15 -4.83
N SER A 108 -14.78 4.28 -5.16
CA SER A 108 -14.49 4.65 -6.54
C SER A 108 -13.41 3.74 -7.15
N GLU A 109 -13.31 3.73 -8.48
CA GLU A 109 -12.23 3.02 -9.19
C GLU A 109 -10.85 3.46 -8.69
N HIS A 110 -10.70 4.76 -8.43
CA HIS A 110 -9.44 5.31 -7.93
C HIS A 110 -9.12 4.80 -6.52
N ALA A 111 -10.07 4.85 -5.58
CA ALA A 111 -9.90 4.36 -4.22
C ALA A 111 -9.57 2.86 -4.19
N LEU A 112 -10.27 2.06 -5.01
CA LEU A 112 -9.98 0.64 -5.18
C LEU A 112 -8.57 0.40 -5.70
N VAL A 113 -8.11 1.15 -6.72
CA VAL A 113 -6.75 1.00 -7.26
C VAL A 113 -5.68 1.40 -6.25
N GLN A 114 -5.88 2.48 -5.48
CA GLN A 114 -4.94 2.89 -4.44
C GLN A 114 -4.81 1.79 -3.37
N CYS A 115 -5.94 1.27 -2.90
CA CYS A 115 -5.97 0.19 -1.90
C CYS A 115 -5.37 -1.12 -2.43
N ALA A 116 -5.72 -1.52 -3.65
CA ALA A 116 -5.16 -2.69 -4.32
C ALA A 116 -3.63 -2.56 -4.49
N THR A 117 -3.15 -1.37 -4.86
CA THR A 117 -1.72 -1.10 -5.00
C THR A 117 -1.02 -1.23 -3.66
N PHE A 118 -1.62 -0.72 -2.58
CA PHE A 118 -1.09 -0.88 -1.23
C PHE A 118 -0.93 -2.37 -0.86
N TYR A 119 -2.00 -3.16 -0.99
CA TYR A 119 -1.95 -4.60 -0.68
C TYR A 119 -0.90 -5.36 -1.50
N ALA A 120 -0.75 -5.01 -2.79
CA ALA A 120 0.26 -5.64 -3.65
C ALA A 120 1.70 -5.28 -3.26
N LEU A 121 1.92 -4.07 -2.75
CA LEU A 121 3.25 -3.59 -2.37
C LEU A 121 3.65 -4.04 -0.97
N VAL A 122 2.72 -4.05 -0.02
CA VAL A 122 2.97 -4.49 1.36
C VAL A 122 3.07 -6.02 1.46
N GLY A 123 2.32 -6.73 0.62
CA GLY A 123 2.28 -8.20 0.61
C GLY A 123 1.68 -8.80 1.89
N GLY A 124 2.06 -10.05 2.19
CA GLY A 124 1.57 -10.77 3.37
C GLY A 124 0.27 -11.54 3.11
N ALA A 125 -0.44 -11.89 4.20
CA ALA A 125 -1.60 -12.77 4.16
C ALA A 125 -2.77 -12.18 3.34
N GLU A 126 -2.92 -10.85 3.35
CA GLU A 126 -4.00 -10.14 2.66
C GLU A 126 -3.65 -9.74 1.22
N ALA A 127 -2.53 -10.22 0.67
CA ALA A 127 -2.11 -9.87 -0.69
C ALA A 127 -3.13 -10.27 -1.77
N TRP A 128 -3.96 -11.28 -1.51
CA TRP A 128 -5.05 -11.71 -2.41
C TRP A 128 -6.09 -10.60 -2.65
N ARG A 129 -6.30 -9.70 -1.67
CA ARG A 129 -7.21 -8.55 -1.81
C ARG A 129 -6.79 -7.63 -2.94
N ALA A 130 -5.48 -7.51 -3.20
CA ALA A 130 -4.97 -6.69 -4.29
C ALA A 130 -5.49 -7.16 -5.65
N GLN A 131 -5.48 -8.48 -5.89
CA GLN A 131 -6.01 -9.07 -7.12
C GLN A 131 -7.51 -8.82 -7.22
N SER A 132 -8.27 -9.15 -6.17
CA SER A 132 -9.72 -9.02 -6.16
C SER A 132 -10.19 -7.58 -6.43
N MET A 133 -9.57 -6.59 -5.77
CA MET A 133 -9.89 -5.18 -5.98
C MET A 133 -9.51 -4.69 -7.38
N ALA A 134 -8.36 -5.12 -7.92
CA ALA A 134 -7.92 -4.74 -9.26
C ALA A 134 -8.81 -5.36 -10.35
N GLU A 135 -9.25 -6.60 -10.18
CA GLU A 135 -10.23 -7.25 -11.06
C GLU A 135 -11.58 -6.52 -11.03
N ARG A 136 -12.06 -6.14 -9.84
CA ARG A 136 -13.29 -5.33 -9.69
C ARG A 136 -13.19 -4.00 -10.45
N VAL A 137 -12.06 -3.32 -10.38
CA VAL A 137 -11.84 -2.08 -11.16
C VAL A 137 -11.91 -2.35 -12.66
N LEU A 138 -11.36 -3.46 -13.15
CA LEU A 138 -11.46 -3.81 -14.58
C LEU A 138 -12.86 -4.23 -15.01
N GLN A 139 -13.68 -4.75 -14.10
CA GLN A 139 -15.11 -5.00 -14.38
C GLN A 139 -15.88 -3.67 -14.54
N MET A 140 -15.55 -2.65 -13.74
CA MET A 140 -16.13 -1.31 -13.83
C MET A 140 -15.62 -0.55 -15.07
N SER A 141 -14.30 -0.60 -15.29
CA SER A 141 -13.59 0.07 -16.39
C SER A 141 -12.54 -0.86 -17.03
N PRO A 142 -12.91 -1.59 -18.11
CA PRO A 142 -12.03 -2.57 -18.76
C PRO A 142 -10.67 -2.04 -19.26
N ASN A 143 -10.61 -0.74 -19.56
CA ASN A 143 -9.41 -0.07 -20.07
C ASN A 143 -8.62 0.67 -18.97
N HIS A 144 -8.89 0.41 -17.69
CA HIS A 144 -8.22 1.09 -16.58
C HIS A 144 -6.73 0.67 -16.50
N ARG A 145 -5.85 1.51 -17.06
CA ARG A 145 -4.43 1.21 -17.27
C ARG A 145 -3.68 0.82 -15.99
N GLN A 146 -3.93 1.52 -14.88
CA GLN A 146 -3.23 1.25 -13.62
C GLN A 146 -3.62 -0.11 -13.03
N ALA A 147 -4.89 -0.49 -13.12
CA ALA A 147 -5.39 -1.77 -12.62
C ALA A 147 -4.84 -2.92 -13.45
N ARG A 148 -4.82 -2.76 -14.79
CA ARG A 148 -4.24 -3.77 -15.69
C ARG A 148 -2.73 -3.96 -15.48
N THR A 149 -2.01 -2.85 -15.27
CA THR A 149 -0.58 -2.91 -14.94
C THR A 149 -0.35 -3.59 -13.59
N LEU A 150 -1.18 -3.29 -12.59
CA LEU A 150 -1.11 -3.89 -11.26
C LEU A 150 -1.33 -5.41 -11.30
N LEU A 151 -2.37 -5.88 -12.00
CA LEU A 151 -2.61 -7.32 -12.20
C LEU A 151 -1.44 -8.01 -12.89
N GLY A 152 -0.89 -7.41 -13.95
CA GLY A 152 0.29 -7.96 -14.61
C GLY A 152 1.46 -8.13 -13.63
N TRP A 153 1.69 -7.18 -12.72
CA TRP A 153 2.72 -7.34 -11.67
C TRP A 153 2.38 -8.41 -10.63
N ILE A 154 1.11 -8.54 -10.24
CA ILE A 154 0.66 -9.58 -9.30
C ILE A 154 0.85 -10.97 -9.92
N GLU A 155 0.45 -11.15 -11.17
CA GLU A 155 0.61 -12.40 -11.92
C GLU A 155 2.09 -12.77 -12.11
N LEU A 156 2.94 -11.81 -12.48
CA LEU A 156 4.38 -12.04 -12.61
C LEU A 156 5.03 -12.39 -11.27
N GLY A 157 4.56 -11.77 -10.18
CA GLY A 157 5.01 -12.06 -8.81
C GLY A 157 4.51 -13.41 -8.29
N GLY A 158 3.32 -13.85 -8.69
CA GLY A 158 2.74 -15.15 -8.33
C GLY A 158 3.15 -16.31 -9.24
N GLY A 159 3.61 -16.03 -10.46
CA GLY A 159 3.93 -17.00 -11.50
C GLY A 159 5.39 -17.46 -11.58
N SER A 160 6.30 -16.89 -10.78
CA SER A 160 7.71 -17.33 -10.70
C SER A 160 7.98 -18.21 -9.46
N GLY A 161 7.07 -19.15 -9.18
CA GLY A 161 7.13 -20.07 -8.04
C GLY A 161 7.52 -21.52 -8.37
N GLY A 162 8.12 -21.76 -9.53
CA GLY A 162 8.85 -23.00 -9.84
C GLY A 162 10.34 -22.82 -9.55
N GLY A 163 10.67 -22.48 -8.30
CA GLY A 163 12.02 -22.17 -7.88
C GLY A 163 12.04 -21.72 -6.44
N ASP A 164 12.29 -22.69 -5.56
CA ASP A 164 12.71 -22.50 -4.18
C ASP A 164 13.83 -21.45 -4.09
N ASP A 165 13.50 -20.20 -3.73
CA ASP A 165 14.48 -19.25 -3.20
C ASP A 165 13.86 -18.42 -2.06
N GLY A 166 13.82 -19.04 -0.89
CA GLY A 166 14.67 -18.56 0.20
C GLY A 166 14.32 -17.23 0.88
N ARG A 167 13.27 -16.49 0.51
CA ARG A 167 12.92 -15.24 1.22
C ARG A 167 12.11 -15.48 2.50
N LYS A 168 12.71 -16.21 3.45
CA LYS A 168 12.33 -16.13 4.87
C LYS A 168 12.80 -14.79 5.42
N VAL A 169 11.95 -13.78 5.34
CA VAL A 169 12.12 -12.56 6.14
C VAL A 169 11.85 -12.94 7.60
N ARG A 170 12.90 -12.94 8.44
CA ARG A 170 12.73 -13.03 9.88
C ARG A 170 12.15 -11.70 10.40
N ARG A 171 11.22 -11.80 11.36
CA ARG A 171 10.51 -10.67 12.00
C ARG A 171 11.41 -9.69 12.79
N ASP A 172 12.75 -9.74 12.68
CA ASP A 172 13.68 -8.96 13.51
C ASP A 172 14.64 -8.03 12.75
N GLY A 173 14.50 -7.89 11.43
CA GLY A 173 15.15 -6.79 10.68
C GLY A 173 16.68 -6.84 10.58
N ARG A 174 17.33 -8.02 10.63
CA ARG A 174 18.78 -8.13 10.33
C ARG A 174 19.08 -9.01 9.12
N ILE A 175 19.92 -8.49 8.22
CA ILE A 175 20.45 -9.19 7.03
C ILE A 175 21.53 -10.19 7.50
N LEU A 176 21.40 -11.48 7.17
CA LEU A 176 22.50 -12.43 7.31
C LEU A 176 23.55 -12.15 6.23
N GLN A 177 24.80 -11.92 6.65
CA GLN A 177 25.93 -12.00 5.73
C GLN A 177 26.19 -13.48 5.38
N PRO A 178 26.49 -13.82 4.12
CA PRO A 178 26.90 -15.17 3.76
C PRO A 178 28.29 -15.44 4.33
N GLY A 179 28.41 -16.50 5.13
CA GLY A 179 29.68 -16.98 5.65
C GLY A 179 30.37 -17.91 4.64
N GLY A 180 31.66 -17.64 4.42
CA GLY A 180 32.78 -18.56 4.10
C GLY A 180 32.54 -19.71 3.14
#